data_AF-A0A1H4F4N0-F1
#
_entry.id   AF-A0A1H4F4N0-F1
#
_cell.length_a   1.000
_cell.length_b   1.000
_cell.length_c   1.000
_cell.angle_alpha   90.00
_cell.angle_beta   90.00
_cell.angle_gamma   90.00
#
_symmetry.space_group_name_H-M   'P 1'
#
loop_
_entity.id
_entity.type
_entity.pdbx_description
1 polymer ?
#
loop_
_entity_poly.entity_id
_entity_poly.type
_entity_poly.pdbx_seq_one_letter_code
_entity_poly.pdbx_strand_id
1 'polypeptide(L)'
;MGFVLTIGEAQALIAKDPRNKDVLFPYLNGEDLNGDPEQRPSRWVINFFDWSEEKARAYPDCFEIVERLVKPERMTKNDQRGREKWWQFLRTRGELYETISQLDQVMVLPRVSKYFMVSIVPKNIVYSEATVVLALKSFFDYAVLSSSIHEIWAWKNSSTMKGDALRYSASRAFETFPFPMTDSNSFEEMGFLLCEFRKTIIAKANIGLTETYNLFHNSKLEASHELYTDILKLRKLHSDIDKIILAAYGWNDIQLMHNFYEIEHLPENDRIRFSIDTNARREILKRLFVLNNERHSIEVSAEITTAGKTIYKLSESINLFSDPLDS
;
A
#
# COMPACT_ATOMS: atom_id res chain seq x y z
N MET A 1 19.68 3.78 11.86
CA MET A 1 20.09 3.99 10.45
C MET A 1 20.64 5.40 10.33
N GLY A 2 21.90 5.59 9.91
CA GLY A 2 22.54 6.91 9.90
C GLY A 2 21.98 7.93 8.90
N PHE A 3 20.98 7.57 8.10
CA PHE A 3 20.28 8.47 7.17
C PHE A 3 19.02 9.11 7.74
N VAL A 4 18.48 8.57 8.84
CA VAL A 4 17.18 8.98 9.39
C VAL A 4 17.38 10.12 10.36
N LEU A 5 16.51 11.12 10.25
CA LEU A 5 16.48 12.33 11.08
C LEU A 5 15.11 12.45 11.75
N THR A 6 15.09 13.10 12.90
CA THR A 6 13.87 13.65 13.48
C THR A 6 13.36 14.82 12.62
N ILE A 7 12.07 15.16 12.77
CA ILE A 7 11.47 16.32 12.09
C ILE A 7 12.23 17.61 12.45
N GLY A 8 12.58 17.78 13.73
CA GLY A 8 13.32 18.96 14.21
C GLY A 8 14.72 19.09 13.62
N GLU A 9 15.47 17.98 13.50
CA GLU A 9 16.79 17.99 12.85
C GLU A 9 16.69 18.36 11.36
N ALA A 10 15.73 17.78 10.64
CA ALA A 10 15.52 18.11 9.23
C ALA A 10 15.14 19.59 9.04
N GLN A 11 14.25 20.12 9.87
CA GLN A 11 13.87 21.54 9.85
C GLN A 11 15.04 22.46 10.16
N ALA A 12 15.88 22.11 11.14
CA ALA A 12 17.08 22.88 11.47
C ALA A 12 18.09 22.91 10.32
N LEU A 13 18.27 21.79 9.61
CA LEU A 13 19.12 21.72 8.41
C LEU A 13 18.58 22.58 7.26
N ILE A 14 17.27 22.56 7.02
CA ILE A 14 16.62 23.39 5.99
C ILE A 14 16.71 24.88 6.36
N ALA A 15 16.56 25.23 7.64
CA ALA A 15 16.71 26.61 8.10
C ALA A 15 18.15 27.12 7.97
N LYS A 16 19.14 26.24 8.17
CA LYS A 16 20.57 26.56 8.01
C LYS A 16 20.94 26.78 6.55
N ASP A 17 20.48 25.92 5.65
CA ASP A 17 20.63 26.08 4.20
C ASP A 17 19.35 25.59 3.48
N PRO A 18 18.57 26.50 2.88
CA PRO A 18 17.33 26.15 2.18
C PRO A 18 17.50 25.13 1.05
N ARG A 19 18.71 24.97 0.50
CA ARG A 19 19.00 23.96 -0.53
C ARG A 19 18.91 22.54 0.03
N ASN A 20 19.11 22.34 1.34
CA ASN A 20 19.01 21.01 1.95
C ASN A 20 17.65 20.34 1.73
N LYS A 21 16.58 21.09 1.42
CA LYS A 21 15.29 20.54 1.00
C LYS A 21 15.36 19.62 -0.24
N ASP A 22 16.40 19.77 -1.07
CA ASP A 22 16.59 18.99 -2.29
C ASP A 22 17.05 17.55 -1.99
N VAL A 23 17.54 17.29 -0.77
CA VAL A 23 18.06 16.00 -0.31
C VAL A 23 17.39 15.48 0.97
N LEU A 24 16.46 16.25 1.55
CA LEU A 24 15.71 15.92 2.75
C LEU A 24 14.26 15.64 2.39
N PHE A 25 13.80 14.44 2.75
CA PHE A 25 12.45 13.99 2.44
C PHE A 25 11.76 13.41 3.68
N PRO A 26 10.44 13.57 3.82
CA PRO A 26 9.66 12.79 4.77
C PRO A 26 9.87 11.28 4.50
N TYR A 27 9.96 10.48 5.57
CA TYR A 27 10.24 9.04 5.48
C TYR A 27 9.12 8.23 6.14
N LEU A 28 8.35 7.51 5.33
CA LEU A 28 7.15 6.80 5.76
C LEU A 28 7.39 5.30 5.93
N ASN A 29 7.03 4.76 7.09
CA ASN A 29 7.10 3.33 7.37
C ASN A 29 5.73 2.75 7.75
N GLY A 30 5.70 1.44 8.06
CA GLY A 30 4.47 0.76 8.45
C GLY A 30 3.90 1.20 9.80
N GLU A 31 4.72 1.70 10.73
CA GLU A 31 4.24 2.23 12.03
C GLU A 31 3.45 3.52 11.80
N ASP A 32 4.00 4.44 11.00
CA ASP A 32 3.36 5.68 10.62
C ASP A 32 2.02 5.39 9.92
N LEU A 33 2.04 4.50 8.91
CA LEU A 33 0.84 4.13 8.15
C LEU A 33 -0.28 3.54 9.01
N ASN A 34 0.07 2.72 10.00
CA ASN A 34 -0.90 1.93 10.75
C ASN A 34 -1.34 2.60 12.05
N GLY A 35 -0.51 3.47 12.62
CA GLY A 35 -0.68 4.05 13.95
C GLY A 35 -1.05 5.53 13.94
N ASP A 36 -0.56 6.32 12.98
CA ASP A 36 -0.86 7.76 12.91
C ASP A 36 -2.24 7.99 12.27
N PRO A 37 -3.16 8.74 12.91
CA PRO A 37 -4.49 9.03 12.36
C PRO A 37 -4.45 9.76 11.02
N GLU A 38 -3.41 10.56 10.76
CA GLU A 38 -3.23 11.26 9.50
C GLU A 38 -2.25 10.54 8.57
N GLN A 39 -1.77 9.37 8.99
CA GLN A 39 -0.78 8.54 8.30
C GLN A 39 0.49 9.34 7.96
N ARG A 40 0.85 10.30 8.81
CA ARG A 40 1.96 11.22 8.57
C ARG A 40 3.31 10.57 8.87
N PRO A 41 4.33 10.83 8.04
CA PRO A 41 5.70 10.43 8.37
C PRO A 41 6.16 11.04 9.70
N SER A 42 6.56 10.22 10.65
CA SER A 42 7.09 10.67 11.95
C SER A 42 8.55 11.13 11.89
N ARG A 43 9.21 10.95 10.74
CA ARG A 43 10.66 11.07 10.57
C ARG A 43 11.01 11.50 9.15
N TRP A 44 12.24 11.96 8.99
CA TRP A 44 12.81 12.40 7.72
C TRP A 44 14.03 11.56 7.36
N VAL A 45 14.48 11.66 6.11
CA VAL A 45 15.65 10.95 5.63
C VAL A 45 16.48 11.82 4.70
N ILE A 46 17.80 11.66 4.79
CA ILE A 46 18.75 12.18 3.80
C ILE A 46 18.79 11.19 2.63
N ASN A 47 18.39 11.64 1.45
CA ASN A 47 18.36 10.83 0.23
C ASN A 47 19.04 11.57 -0.93
N PHE A 48 20.27 11.15 -1.25
CA PHE A 48 21.00 11.64 -2.43
C PHE A 48 20.65 10.87 -3.72
N PHE A 49 19.69 9.95 -3.69
CA PHE A 49 19.32 9.08 -4.80
C PHE A 49 20.54 8.39 -5.43
N ASP A 50 20.74 8.56 -6.74
CA ASP A 50 21.84 8.00 -7.53
C ASP A 50 22.97 9.01 -7.79
N TRP A 51 22.95 10.17 -7.12
CA TRP A 51 23.91 11.25 -7.34
C TRP A 51 25.36 10.81 -7.06
N SER A 52 26.28 11.38 -7.83
CA SER A 52 27.72 11.23 -7.59
C SER A 52 28.14 11.81 -6.23
N GLU A 53 29.30 11.41 -5.73
CA GLU A 53 29.80 11.90 -4.44
C GLU A 53 30.02 13.41 -4.50
N GLU A 54 30.54 13.93 -5.62
CA GLU A 54 30.81 15.34 -5.83
C GLU A 54 29.54 16.18 -5.71
N LYS A 55 28.43 15.71 -6.31
CA LYS A 55 27.13 16.37 -6.21
C LYS A 55 26.57 16.29 -4.80
N ALA A 56 26.70 15.14 -4.12
CA ALA A 56 26.25 14.99 -2.74
C ALA A 56 27.04 15.88 -1.77
N ARG A 57 28.35 16.06 -1.99
CA ARG A 57 29.24 16.95 -1.22
C ARG A 57 28.88 18.44 -1.33
N ALA A 58 28.09 18.83 -2.34
CA ALA A 58 27.54 20.18 -2.44
C ALA A 58 26.52 20.52 -1.33
N TYR A 59 26.09 19.53 -0.55
CA TYR A 59 25.20 19.65 0.62
C TYR A 59 25.97 19.29 1.90
N PRO A 60 26.91 20.13 2.34
CA PRO A 60 27.91 19.77 3.35
C PRO A 60 27.28 19.31 4.67
N ASP A 61 26.22 19.98 5.13
CA ASP A 61 25.55 19.65 6.39
C ASP A 61 24.93 18.25 6.38
N CYS A 62 24.25 17.89 5.29
CA CYS A 62 23.65 16.56 5.14
C CYS A 62 24.72 15.49 4.89
N PHE A 63 25.73 15.80 4.08
CA PHE A 63 26.79 14.87 3.73
C PHE A 63 27.65 14.50 4.94
N GLU A 64 27.98 15.47 5.81
CA GLU A 64 28.74 15.23 7.04
C GLU A 64 28.03 14.24 7.98
N ILE A 65 26.70 14.35 8.11
CA ILE A 65 25.90 13.41 8.91
C ILE A 65 26.05 11.99 8.38
N VAL A 66 25.88 11.81 7.05
CA VAL A 66 25.99 10.50 6.41
C VAL A 66 27.44 9.98 6.50
N GLU A 67 28.45 10.83 6.35
CA GLU A 67 29.85 10.44 6.49
C GLU A 67 30.16 9.96 7.90
N ARG A 68 29.67 10.66 8.93
CA ARG A 68 29.90 10.32 10.33
C ARG A 68 29.14 9.07 10.76
N LEU A 69 27.90 8.89 10.30
CA LEU A 69 26.99 7.86 10.81
C LEU A 69 26.89 6.61 9.93
N VAL A 70 27.03 6.74 8.60
CA VAL A 70 26.80 5.63 7.66
C VAL A 70 28.10 5.02 7.17
N LYS A 71 29.09 5.85 6.80
CA LYS A 71 30.36 5.37 6.24
C LYS A 71 31.06 4.33 7.13
N PRO A 72 31.22 4.53 8.46
CA PRO A 72 31.90 3.54 9.31
C PRO A 72 31.18 2.19 9.30
N GLU A 73 29.84 2.19 9.37
CA GLU A 73 29.03 0.97 9.31
C GLU A 73 29.25 0.24 7.98
N ARG A 74 29.16 0.95 6.85
CA ARG A 74 29.33 0.37 5.50
C ARG A 74 30.68 -0.30 5.31
N MET A 75 31.75 0.31 5.81
CA MET A 75 33.11 -0.24 5.68
C MET A 75 33.27 -1.60 6.36
N THR A 76 32.48 -1.89 7.39
CA THR A 76 32.52 -3.20 8.09
C THR A 76 31.77 -4.31 7.36
N LYS A 77 30.90 -3.98 6.39
CA LYS A 77 30.01 -4.95 5.74
C LYS A 77 30.65 -5.51 4.45
N ASN A 78 30.35 -6.77 4.15
CA ASN A 78 30.78 -7.41 2.91
C ASN A 78 29.85 -7.06 1.71
N ASP A 79 29.56 -5.77 1.51
CA ASP A 79 28.76 -5.28 0.39
C ASP A 79 29.59 -4.24 -0.39
N GLN A 80 30.07 -4.63 -1.57
CA GLN A 80 30.99 -3.81 -2.37
C GLN A 80 30.37 -2.45 -2.72
N ARG A 81 29.13 -2.46 -3.24
CA ARG A 81 28.41 -1.24 -3.61
C ARG A 81 28.26 -0.29 -2.43
N GLY A 82 27.89 -0.81 -1.26
CA GLY A 82 27.71 -0.03 -0.05
C GLY A 82 29.01 0.57 0.48
N ARG A 83 30.17 -0.04 0.23
CA ARG A 83 31.48 0.55 0.54
C ARG A 83 31.88 1.63 -0.46
N GLU A 84 31.67 1.38 -1.75
CA GLU A 84 32.04 2.31 -2.83
C GLU A 84 31.11 3.52 -2.91
N LYS A 85 29.81 3.33 -2.62
CA LYS A 85 28.75 4.35 -2.66
C LYS A 85 28.06 4.50 -1.32
N TRP A 86 28.85 4.62 -0.25
CA TRP A 86 28.37 4.63 1.13
C TRP A 86 27.37 5.75 1.44
N TRP A 87 27.39 6.85 0.69
CA TRP A 87 26.44 7.96 0.83
C TRP A 87 25.07 7.68 0.19
N GLN A 88 24.95 6.62 -0.61
CA GLN A 88 23.68 6.23 -1.24
C GLN A 88 22.97 5.13 -0.44
N PHE A 89 21.66 4.99 -0.66
CA PHE A 89 20.97 3.77 -0.27
C PHE A 89 21.47 2.59 -1.11
N LEU A 90 21.47 1.39 -0.51
CA LEU A 90 21.86 0.15 -1.21
C LEU A 90 21.00 -0.09 -2.47
N ARG A 91 19.73 0.34 -2.41
CA ARG A 91 18.81 0.36 -3.54
C ARG A 91 18.20 1.76 -3.59
N THR A 92 18.53 2.50 -4.64
CA THR A 92 18.09 3.89 -4.84
C THR A 92 16.64 4.00 -5.31
N ARG A 93 16.10 2.92 -5.91
CA ARG A 93 14.70 2.81 -6.38
C ARG A 93 14.32 3.92 -7.36
N GLY A 94 15.22 4.29 -8.29
CA GLY A 94 14.98 5.33 -9.30
C GLY A 94 13.71 5.09 -10.11
N GLU A 95 13.52 3.87 -10.65
CA GLU A 95 12.33 3.49 -11.43
C GLU A 95 11.01 3.72 -10.68
N LEU A 96 10.99 3.46 -9.36
CA LEU A 96 9.81 3.72 -8.54
C LEU A 96 9.49 5.22 -8.50
N TYR A 97 10.47 6.05 -8.14
CA TYR A 97 10.26 7.50 -8.00
C TYR A 97 9.98 8.17 -9.35
N GLU A 98 10.57 7.68 -10.43
CA GLU A 98 10.24 8.10 -11.80
C GLU A 98 8.77 7.77 -12.12
N THR A 99 8.34 6.53 -11.87
CA THR A 99 6.96 6.09 -12.15
C THR A 99 5.94 6.91 -11.36
N ILE A 100 6.15 7.10 -10.06
CA ILE A 100 5.17 7.80 -9.21
C ILE A 100 5.24 9.33 -9.38
N SER A 101 6.29 9.88 -10.00
CA SER A 101 6.42 11.33 -10.23
C SER A 101 5.26 11.93 -11.03
N GLN A 102 4.63 11.11 -11.88
CA GLN A 102 3.50 11.48 -12.73
C GLN A 102 2.13 11.36 -12.03
N LEU A 103 2.10 10.89 -10.78
CA LEU A 103 0.88 10.69 -9.99
C LEU A 103 0.77 11.75 -8.89
N ASP A 104 -0.42 12.13 -8.47
CA ASP A 104 -0.57 13.04 -7.31
C ASP A 104 -0.44 12.30 -5.98
N GLN A 105 -0.91 11.06 -5.97
CA GLN A 105 -0.92 10.17 -4.81
C GLN A 105 -0.60 8.75 -5.26
N VAL A 106 -0.21 7.92 -4.30
CA VAL A 106 0.09 6.51 -4.52
C VAL A 106 -0.67 5.66 -3.52
N MET A 107 -0.95 4.42 -3.91
CA MET A 107 -1.45 3.42 -2.97
C MET A 107 -0.29 2.75 -2.26
N VAL A 108 -0.39 2.63 -0.95
CA VAL A 108 0.65 2.00 -0.12
C VAL A 108 0.05 1.05 0.90
N LEU A 109 0.84 0.05 1.26
CA LEU A 109 0.56 -0.83 2.36
C LEU A 109 1.86 -1.27 3.05
N PRO A 110 1.86 -1.52 4.36
CA PRO A 110 2.97 -2.18 5.01
C PRO A 110 3.20 -3.57 4.39
N ARG A 111 4.45 -3.91 4.11
CA ARG A 111 4.85 -5.24 3.63
C ARG A 111 4.44 -6.32 4.61
N VAL A 112 4.50 -6.02 5.91
CA VAL A 112 4.04 -6.92 6.96
C VAL A 112 2.98 -6.22 7.79
N SER A 113 1.78 -6.80 7.86
CA SER A 113 0.67 -6.22 8.62
C SER A 113 -0.25 -7.30 9.17
N LYS A 114 -0.86 -7.01 10.33
CA LYS A 114 -1.91 -7.82 10.96
C LYS A 114 -3.17 -7.86 10.08
N TYR A 115 -3.58 -6.69 9.60
CA TYR A 115 -4.73 -6.53 8.70
C TYR A 115 -4.22 -6.07 7.33
N PHE A 116 -4.80 -6.64 6.28
CA PHE A 116 -4.48 -6.22 4.92
C PHE A 116 -5.26 -4.92 4.61
N MET A 117 -4.53 -3.80 4.54
CA MET A 117 -5.13 -2.47 4.38
C MET A 117 -4.31 -1.66 3.39
N VAL A 118 -4.99 -1.10 2.39
CA VAL A 118 -4.40 -0.17 1.43
C VAL A 118 -4.72 1.26 1.85
N SER A 119 -3.74 2.14 1.77
CA SER A 119 -3.85 3.57 2.07
C SER A 119 -3.45 4.39 0.84
N ILE A 120 -4.02 5.59 0.71
CA ILE A 120 -3.64 6.53 -0.34
C ILE A 120 -2.84 7.66 0.33
N VAL A 121 -1.61 7.89 -0.13
CA VAL A 121 -0.70 8.88 0.47
C VAL A 121 -0.02 9.73 -0.62
N PRO A 122 0.49 10.94 -0.29
CA PRO A 122 1.19 11.80 -1.25
C PRO A 122 2.43 11.13 -1.85
N LYS A 123 2.73 11.38 -3.14
CA LYS A 123 3.91 10.83 -3.84
C LYS A 123 5.27 11.33 -3.36
N ASN A 124 5.34 12.54 -2.79
CA ASN A 124 6.60 13.25 -2.47
C ASN A 124 7.21 12.80 -1.14
N ILE A 125 7.28 11.48 -0.92
CA ILE A 125 7.71 10.84 0.31
C ILE A 125 8.71 9.74 -0.04
N VAL A 126 9.74 9.54 0.78
CA VAL A 126 10.57 8.35 0.68
C VAL A 126 9.91 7.22 1.46
N TYR A 127 9.62 6.11 0.79
CA TYR A 127 9.00 4.95 1.42
C TYR A 127 10.05 3.96 1.94
N SER A 128 9.85 3.47 3.15
CA SER A 128 10.62 2.35 3.70
C SER A 128 10.55 1.11 2.80
N GLU A 129 11.61 0.28 2.79
CA GLU A 129 11.62 -1.00 2.06
C GLU A 129 10.51 -1.96 2.52
N ALA A 130 10.10 -1.82 3.78
CA ALA A 130 8.98 -2.55 4.37
C ALA A 130 7.61 -1.91 4.05
N THR A 131 7.54 -1.01 3.08
CA THR A 131 6.31 -0.41 2.55
C THR A 131 6.21 -0.74 1.07
N VAL A 132 5.11 -1.39 0.67
CA VAL A 132 4.82 -1.68 -0.74
C VAL A 132 4.10 -0.47 -1.33
N VAL A 133 4.60 0.03 -2.45
CA VAL A 133 4.02 1.14 -3.20
C VAL A 133 3.44 0.59 -4.49
N LEU A 134 2.17 0.89 -4.75
CA LEU A 134 1.43 0.55 -5.96
C LEU A 134 1.13 1.86 -6.71
N ALA A 135 1.67 1.98 -7.92
CA ALA A 135 1.54 3.15 -8.77
C ALA A 135 0.18 3.15 -9.50
N LEU A 136 -0.90 3.26 -8.72
CA LEU A 136 -2.29 3.21 -9.19
C LEU A 136 -2.97 4.56 -8.97
N LYS A 137 -3.96 4.85 -9.81
CA LYS A 137 -4.56 6.18 -9.95
C LYS A 137 -6.09 6.16 -10.04
N SER A 138 -6.75 5.14 -9.51
CA SER A 138 -8.21 5.01 -9.65
C SER A 138 -8.84 4.55 -8.34
N PHE A 139 -10.04 5.02 -8.00
CA PHE A 139 -10.75 4.44 -6.87
C PHE A 139 -11.31 3.05 -7.20
N PHE A 140 -11.41 2.71 -8.47
CA PHE A 140 -11.62 1.34 -8.92
C PHE A 140 -10.57 0.40 -8.32
N ASP A 141 -9.28 0.69 -8.54
CA ASP A 141 -8.17 -0.11 -8.03
C ASP A 141 -8.24 -0.18 -6.51
N TYR A 142 -8.52 0.94 -5.85
CA TYR A 142 -8.62 1.02 -4.40
C TYR A 142 -9.75 0.14 -3.86
N ALA A 143 -10.93 0.14 -4.50
CA ALA A 143 -12.06 -0.70 -4.11
C ALA A 143 -11.71 -2.18 -4.23
N VAL A 144 -11.14 -2.58 -5.37
CA VAL A 144 -10.73 -3.97 -5.63
C VAL A 144 -9.65 -4.40 -4.63
N LEU A 145 -8.64 -3.59 -4.41
CA LEU A 145 -7.54 -3.87 -3.49
C LEU A 145 -7.94 -3.81 -2.02
N SER A 146 -9.07 -3.20 -1.68
CA SER A 146 -9.60 -3.18 -0.31
C SER A 146 -10.60 -4.29 -0.02
N SER A 147 -10.91 -5.15 -1.00
CA SER A 147 -11.92 -6.20 -0.91
C SER A 147 -11.44 -7.46 -0.19
N SER A 148 -12.39 -8.22 0.36
CA SER A 148 -12.12 -9.57 0.88
C SER A 148 -11.59 -10.50 -0.21
N ILE A 149 -11.98 -10.28 -1.47
CA ILE A 149 -11.58 -11.10 -2.62
C ILE A 149 -10.07 -11.00 -2.85
N HIS A 150 -9.54 -9.77 -2.89
CA HIS A 150 -8.11 -9.56 -3.01
C HIS A 150 -7.35 -9.99 -1.76
N GLU A 151 -7.91 -9.77 -0.56
CA GLU A 151 -7.31 -10.24 0.69
C GLU A 151 -7.09 -11.76 0.67
N ILE A 152 -8.10 -12.56 0.28
CA ILE A 152 -7.99 -14.02 0.21
C ILE A 152 -6.91 -14.45 -0.79
N TRP A 153 -6.84 -13.78 -1.95
CA TRP A 153 -5.79 -14.03 -2.94
C TRP A 153 -4.41 -13.68 -2.39
N ALA A 154 -4.29 -12.55 -1.69
CA ALA A 154 -3.06 -12.06 -1.10
C ALA A 154 -2.52 -13.03 -0.04
N TRP A 155 -3.36 -13.50 0.87
CA TRP A 155 -2.99 -14.51 1.87
C TRP A 155 -2.56 -15.83 1.24
N LYS A 156 -3.22 -16.26 0.16
CA LYS A 156 -2.86 -17.51 -0.51
C LYS A 156 -1.50 -17.42 -1.22
N ASN A 157 -1.20 -16.30 -1.86
CA ASN A 157 -0.06 -16.19 -2.76
C ASN A 157 1.17 -15.51 -2.14
N SER A 158 1.02 -14.87 -0.99
CA SER A 158 2.11 -14.26 -0.24
C SER A 158 2.65 -15.20 0.85
N SER A 159 3.55 -14.69 1.69
CA SER A 159 4.08 -15.40 2.86
C SER A 159 3.50 -14.83 4.15
N THR A 160 3.76 -15.46 5.29
CA THR A 160 3.39 -14.95 6.61
C THR A 160 4.62 -14.64 7.44
N MET A 161 4.55 -13.64 8.31
CA MET A 161 5.55 -13.42 9.36
C MET A 161 4.99 -13.99 10.67
N LYS A 162 5.73 -14.90 11.32
CA LYS A 162 5.35 -15.54 12.60
C LYS A 162 3.98 -16.26 12.63
N GLY A 163 3.33 -16.42 11.48
CA GLY A 163 2.05 -17.13 11.32
C GLY A 163 0.81 -16.27 11.56
N ASP A 164 0.97 -15.01 11.98
CA ASP A 164 -0.14 -14.15 12.41
C ASP A 164 -0.27 -12.84 11.61
N ALA A 165 0.73 -12.51 10.79
CA ALA A 165 0.73 -11.34 9.93
C ALA A 165 1.03 -11.70 8.48
N LEU A 166 0.27 -11.12 7.55
CA LEU A 166 0.52 -11.22 6.13
C LEU A 166 1.82 -10.50 5.79
N ARG A 167 2.75 -11.19 5.12
CA ARG A 167 3.92 -10.58 4.48
C ARG A 167 3.67 -10.48 2.98
N TYR A 168 3.05 -9.37 2.58
CA TYR A 168 2.57 -9.11 1.24
C TYR A 168 3.69 -9.16 0.18
N SER A 169 3.39 -9.79 -0.95
CA SER A 169 4.29 -9.90 -2.10
C SER A 169 3.62 -9.33 -3.34
N ALA A 170 3.98 -8.11 -3.76
CA ALA A 170 3.42 -7.48 -4.95
C ALA A 170 3.52 -8.40 -6.18
N SER A 171 4.69 -9.00 -6.44
CA SER A 171 4.90 -9.88 -7.59
C SER A 171 4.12 -11.19 -7.58
N ARG A 172 3.61 -11.62 -6.42
CA ARG A 172 2.88 -12.89 -6.29
C ARG A 172 1.40 -12.70 -6.01
N ALA A 173 1.02 -11.54 -5.46
CA ALA A 173 -0.35 -11.23 -5.08
C ALA A 173 -0.93 -10.16 -6.00
N PHE A 174 -0.27 -9.01 -6.17
CA PHE A 174 -0.78 -7.92 -6.99
C PHE A 174 -0.67 -8.23 -8.49
N GLU A 175 0.54 -8.52 -8.99
CA GLU A 175 0.82 -8.72 -10.41
C GLU A 175 0.08 -9.93 -11.00
N THR A 176 -0.28 -10.90 -10.17
CA THR A 176 -0.99 -12.12 -10.57
C THR A 176 -2.49 -12.05 -10.29
N PHE A 177 -3.00 -11.01 -9.61
CA PHE A 177 -4.41 -10.93 -9.30
C PHE A 177 -5.21 -10.71 -10.60
N PRO A 178 -6.18 -11.58 -10.94
CA PRO A 178 -6.95 -11.41 -12.15
C PRO A 178 -8.03 -10.33 -11.95
N PHE A 179 -7.65 -9.05 -12.01
CA PHE A 179 -8.55 -7.90 -11.80
C PHE A 179 -9.90 -8.01 -12.55
N PRO A 180 -11.03 -7.56 -11.97
CA PRO A 180 -12.30 -7.49 -12.69
C PRO A 180 -12.15 -6.63 -13.95
N MET A 181 -12.73 -7.07 -15.06
CA MET A 181 -12.77 -6.29 -16.30
C MET A 181 -14.17 -5.71 -16.45
N THR A 182 -14.34 -4.43 -16.11
CA THR A 182 -15.63 -3.73 -16.19
C THR A 182 -15.44 -2.23 -16.30
N ASP A 183 -16.33 -1.56 -17.02
CA ASP A 183 -16.37 -0.10 -17.16
C ASP A 183 -17.36 0.54 -16.17
N SER A 184 -17.78 -0.18 -15.13
CA SER A 184 -18.78 0.32 -14.18
C SER A 184 -18.20 1.39 -13.25
N ASN A 185 -18.78 2.59 -13.31
CA ASN A 185 -18.47 3.70 -12.40
C ASN A 185 -18.77 3.38 -10.91
N SER A 186 -19.56 2.34 -10.63
CA SER A 186 -19.88 1.94 -9.25
C SER A 186 -18.64 1.64 -8.41
N PHE A 187 -17.55 1.19 -9.03
CA PHE A 187 -16.30 0.89 -8.35
C PHE A 187 -15.57 2.15 -7.91
N GLU A 188 -15.52 3.16 -8.78
CA GLU A 188 -14.96 4.48 -8.45
C GLU A 188 -15.72 5.09 -7.26
N GLU A 189 -17.05 5.12 -7.35
CA GLU A 189 -17.92 5.68 -6.29
C GLU A 189 -17.75 4.94 -4.95
N MET A 190 -17.76 3.61 -4.97
CA MET A 190 -17.61 2.80 -3.75
C MET A 190 -16.21 2.87 -3.17
N GLY A 191 -15.18 2.93 -4.01
CA GLY A 191 -13.80 3.10 -3.57
C GLY A 191 -13.58 4.46 -2.92
N PHE A 192 -14.10 5.53 -3.52
CA PHE A 192 -14.10 6.88 -2.94
C PHE A 192 -14.84 6.89 -1.61
N LEU A 193 -16.07 6.35 -1.57
CA LEU A 193 -16.88 6.32 -0.36
C LEU A 193 -16.19 5.54 0.77
N LEU A 194 -15.58 4.39 0.48
CA LEU A 194 -14.80 3.64 1.46
C LEU A 194 -13.61 4.44 1.98
N CYS A 195 -12.84 5.07 1.08
CA CYS A 195 -11.66 5.84 1.43
C CYS A 195 -12.02 7.01 2.36
N GLU A 196 -12.98 7.83 1.95
CA GLU A 196 -13.40 9.01 2.71
C GLU A 196 -14.08 8.62 4.02
N PHE A 197 -14.99 7.64 4.00
CA PHE A 197 -15.65 7.21 5.23
C PHE A 197 -14.65 6.66 6.26
N ARG A 198 -13.66 5.89 5.82
CA ARG A 198 -12.58 5.42 6.71
C ARG A 198 -11.79 6.59 7.32
N LYS A 199 -11.47 7.63 6.54
CA LYS A 199 -10.84 8.85 7.07
C LYS A 199 -11.71 9.54 8.12
N THR A 200 -13.03 9.60 7.92
CA THR A 200 -13.93 10.21 8.91
C THR A 200 -13.92 9.47 10.25
N ILE A 201 -13.87 8.13 10.24
CA ILE A 201 -13.79 7.32 11.47
C ILE A 201 -12.49 7.59 12.20
N ILE A 202 -11.37 7.52 11.46
CA ILE A 202 -10.03 7.74 11.99
C ILE A 202 -9.90 9.14 12.60
N ALA A 203 -10.37 10.17 11.89
CA ALA A 203 -10.32 11.55 12.39
C ALA A 203 -11.23 11.75 13.61
N LYS A 204 -12.44 11.17 13.61
CA LYS A 204 -13.41 11.29 14.71
C LYS A 204 -12.89 10.70 16.00
N ALA A 205 -12.26 9.53 15.95
CA ALA A 205 -11.76 8.84 17.15
C ALA A 205 -10.28 9.09 17.43
N ASN A 206 -9.57 9.77 16.52
CA ASN A 206 -8.12 10.01 16.63
C ASN A 206 -7.32 8.71 16.84
N ILE A 207 -7.63 7.68 16.06
CA ILE A 207 -7.03 6.35 16.13
C ILE A 207 -6.41 5.94 14.79
N GLY A 208 -5.36 5.12 14.81
CA GLY A 208 -4.75 4.59 13.60
C GLY A 208 -5.59 3.54 12.87
N LEU A 209 -5.14 3.12 11.69
CA LEU A 209 -5.77 2.04 10.91
C LEU A 209 -5.86 0.72 11.70
N THR A 210 -4.82 0.37 12.46
CA THR A 210 -4.83 -0.90 13.21
C THR A 210 -5.94 -0.94 14.24
N GLU A 211 -6.14 0.15 14.99
CA GLU A 211 -7.21 0.25 15.98
C GLU A 211 -8.59 0.29 15.33
N THR A 212 -8.72 1.02 14.22
CA THR A 212 -9.95 1.02 13.40
C THR A 212 -10.33 -0.39 12.98
N TYR A 213 -9.38 -1.20 12.49
CA TYR A 213 -9.67 -2.57 12.06
C TYR A 213 -9.77 -3.58 13.21
N ASN A 214 -9.16 -3.32 14.37
CA ASN A 214 -9.47 -4.06 15.58
C ASN A 214 -10.96 -3.93 15.93
N LEU A 215 -11.52 -2.71 15.86
CA LEU A 215 -12.96 -2.50 16.04
C LEU A 215 -13.79 -3.15 14.92
N PHE A 216 -13.33 -3.04 13.67
CA PHE A 216 -13.96 -3.70 12.52
C PHE A 216 -14.11 -5.21 12.72
N HIS A 217 -13.09 -5.89 13.23
CA HIS A 217 -13.15 -7.33 13.49
C HIS A 217 -13.66 -7.72 14.89
N ASN A 218 -14.03 -6.76 15.74
CA ASN A 218 -14.60 -7.04 17.05
C ASN A 218 -16.06 -7.51 16.96
N SER A 219 -16.30 -8.81 17.16
CA SER A 219 -17.64 -9.43 17.19
C SER A 219 -18.47 -9.07 18.41
N LYS A 220 -17.83 -8.55 19.46
CA LYS A 220 -18.42 -8.14 20.73
C LYS A 220 -18.46 -6.61 20.87
N LEU A 221 -18.49 -5.90 19.74
CA LEU A 221 -18.60 -4.44 19.76
C LEU A 221 -19.99 -4.04 20.28
N GLU A 222 -20.03 -3.43 21.46
CA GLU A 222 -21.27 -3.05 22.13
C GLU A 222 -21.92 -1.82 21.48
N ALA A 223 -23.26 -1.77 21.50
CA ALA A 223 -24.04 -0.65 20.95
C ALA A 223 -23.77 0.69 21.64
N SER A 224 -23.23 0.67 22.87
CA SER A 224 -22.82 1.84 23.63
C SER A 224 -21.49 2.45 23.16
N HIS A 225 -20.70 1.76 22.33
CA HIS A 225 -19.44 2.31 21.83
C HIS A 225 -19.71 3.47 20.86
N GLU A 226 -18.97 4.57 21.00
CA GLU A 226 -19.15 5.79 20.21
C GLU A 226 -19.03 5.62 18.67
N LEU A 227 -18.31 4.58 18.24
CA LEU A 227 -18.07 4.21 16.85
C LEU A 227 -18.95 3.04 16.40
N TYR A 228 -19.87 2.53 17.23
CA TYR A 228 -20.66 1.34 16.90
C TYR A 228 -21.34 1.46 15.53
N THR A 229 -22.08 2.54 15.33
CA THR A 229 -22.79 2.78 14.06
C THR A 229 -21.84 2.98 12.88
N ASP A 230 -20.69 3.59 13.10
CA ASP A 230 -19.70 3.84 12.07
C ASP A 230 -19.02 2.54 11.62
N ILE A 231 -18.66 1.67 12.57
CA ILE A 231 -18.08 0.36 12.28
C ILE A 231 -19.08 -0.55 11.55
N LEU A 232 -20.37 -0.52 11.90
CA LEU A 232 -21.39 -1.25 11.15
C LEU A 232 -21.52 -0.76 9.70
N LYS A 233 -21.47 0.56 9.48
CA LYS A 233 -21.45 1.13 8.13
C LYS A 233 -20.19 0.74 7.37
N LEU A 234 -19.02 0.74 8.02
CA LEU A 234 -17.76 0.33 7.40
C LEU A 234 -17.82 -1.14 6.95
N ARG A 235 -18.34 -2.03 7.80
CA ARG A 235 -18.62 -3.44 7.46
C ARG A 235 -19.54 -3.56 6.25
N LYS A 236 -20.62 -2.77 6.22
CA LYS A 236 -21.57 -2.76 5.09
C LYS A 236 -20.91 -2.30 3.78
N LEU A 237 -20.07 -1.25 3.82
CA LEU A 237 -19.35 -0.78 2.64
C LEU A 237 -18.42 -1.85 2.06
N HIS A 238 -17.64 -2.51 2.92
CA HIS A 238 -16.82 -3.67 2.52
C HIS A 238 -17.67 -4.78 1.90
N SER A 239 -18.81 -5.11 2.53
CA SER A 239 -19.71 -6.13 2.00
C SER A 239 -20.32 -5.77 0.65
N ASP A 240 -20.58 -4.49 0.39
CA ASP A 240 -21.13 -4.04 -0.89
C ASP A 240 -20.06 -4.02 -1.99
N ILE A 241 -18.83 -3.62 -1.67
CA ILE A 241 -17.67 -3.73 -2.57
C ILE A 241 -17.48 -5.19 -3.01
N ASP A 242 -17.48 -6.13 -2.07
CA ASP A 242 -17.32 -7.55 -2.39
C ASP A 242 -18.42 -8.06 -3.35
N LYS A 243 -19.67 -7.59 -3.17
CA LYS A 243 -20.79 -7.98 -4.05
C LYS A 243 -20.64 -7.45 -5.46
N ILE A 244 -20.26 -6.17 -5.63
CA ILE A 244 -20.06 -5.60 -6.97
C ILE A 244 -18.88 -6.26 -7.68
N ILE A 245 -17.85 -6.68 -6.95
CA ILE A 245 -16.72 -7.45 -7.50
C ILE A 245 -17.20 -8.81 -8.02
N LEU A 246 -17.98 -9.56 -7.24
CA LEU A 246 -18.55 -10.83 -7.69
C LEU A 246 -19.43 -10.65 -8.94
N ALA A 247 -20.25 -9.60 -8.96
CA ALA A 247 -21.08 -9.28 -10.13
C ALA A 247 -20.23 -8.97 -11.36
N ALA A 248 -19.12 -8.23 -11.22
CA ALA A 248 -18.20 -7.93 -12.31
C ALA A 248 -17.47 -9.18 -12.85
N TYR A 249 -17.23 -10.19 -12.01
CA TYR A 249 -16.75 -11.50 -12.46
C TYR A 249 -17.86 -12.39 -13.05
N GLY A 250 -19.14 -12.01 -12.91
CA GLY A 250 -20.28 -12.85 -13.26
C GLY A 250 -20.58 -13.98 -12.27
N TRP A 251 -20.02 -13.93 -11.05
CA TRP A 251 -20.15 -14.98 -10.02
C TRP A 251 -21.30 -14.71 -9.04
N ASN A 252 -22.47 -14.36 -9.57
CA ASN A 252 -23.66 -14.03 -8.79
C ASN A 252 -24.25 -15.23 -8.01
N ASP A 253 -23.80 -16.45 -8.34
CA ASP A 253 -24.19 -17.69 -7.68
C ASP A 253 -23.51 -17.86 -6.30
N ILE A 254 -22.39 -17.18 -6.06
CA ILE A 254 -21.66 -17.29 -4.79
C ILE A 254 -22.34 -16.42 -3.72
N GLN A 255 -22.82 -17.06 -2.66
CA GLN A 255 -23.37 -16.36 -1.50
C GLN A 255 -22.23 -16.01 -0.51
N LEU A 256 -21.90 -14.72 -0.40
CA LEU A 256 -20.78 -14.25 0.44
C LEU A 256 -21.04 -14.42 1.95
N MET A 257 -22.29 -14.26 2.38
CA MET A 257 -22.72 -14.45 3.78
C MET A 257 -21.82 -13.72 4.79
N HIS A 258 -21.55 -12.42 4.60
CA HIS A 258 -20.65 -11.67 5.49
C HIS A 258 -21.04 -11.78 6.98
N ASN A 259 -20.11 -12.26 7.80
CA ASN A 259 -20.28 -12.42 9.24
C ASN A 259 -18.90 -12.60 9.91
N PHE A 260 -18.89 -12.93 11.19
CA PHE A 260 -17.68 -13.30 11.92
C PHE A 260 -17.37 -14.78 11.72
N TYR A 261 -16.20 -15.05 11.16
CA TYR A 261 -15.71 -16.39 10.90
C TYR A 261 -14.34 -16.60 11.52
N GLU A 262 -14.06 -17.85 11.87
CA GLU A 262 -12.71 -18.27 12.20
C GLU A 262 -11.85 -18.39 10.93
N ILE A 263 -10.66 -17.83 11.00
CA ILE A 263 -9.65 -17.87 9.96
C ILE A 263 -8.57 -18.86 10.40
N GLU A 264 -8.65 -20.10 9.90
CA GLU A 264 -7.88 -21.26 10.38
C GLU A 264 -6.35 -21.04 10.44
N HIS A 265 -5.79 -20.21 9.57
CA HIS A 265 -4.35 -19.95 9.54
C HIS A 265 -3.87 -18.92 10.56
N LEU A 266 -4.79 -18.23 11.27
CA LEU A 266 -4.45 -17.25 12.30
C LEU A 266 -4.38 -17.90 13.70
N PRO A 267 -3.65 -17.29 14.65
CA PRO A 267 -3.58 -17.77 16.02
C PRO A 267 -4.94 -17.86 16.72
N GLU A 268 -5.09 -18.82 17.63
CA GLU A 268 -6.36 -19.12 18.28
C GLU A 268 -7.00 -17.93 19.01
N ASN A 269 -6.17 -17.10 19.63
CA ASN A 269 -6.58 -15.93 20.39
C ASN A 269 -6.98 -14.74 19.51
N ASP A 270 -6.79 -14.81 18.19
CA ASP A 270 -7.01 -13.69 17.26
C ASP A 270 -7.49 -14.16 15.87
N ARG A 271 -8.14 -15.32 15.77
CA ARG A 271 -8.60 -15.88 14.48
C ARG A 271 -10.00 -15.49 14.06
N ILE A 272 -10.77 -14.78 14.89
CA ILE A 272 -12.11 -14.32 14.52
C ILE A 272 -11.99 -13.02 13.72
N ARG A 273 -12.55 -13.01 12.52
CA ARG A 273 -12.59 -11.85 11.63
C ARG A 273 -13.99 -11.68 11.05
N PHE A 274 -14.48 -10.43 11.00
CA PHE A 274 -15.54 -10.08 10.03
C PHE A 274 -15.00 -10.35 8.62
N SER A 275 -15.61 -11.30 7.91
CA SER A 275 -15.17 -11.80 6.61
C SER A 275 -16.35 -12.49 5.90
N ILE A 276 -16.06 -13.25 4.84
CA ILE A 276 -17.04 -14.02 4.07
C ILE A 276 -16.98 -15.52 4.43
N ASP A 277 -18.06 -16.24 4.15
CA ASP A 277 -18.19 -17.66 4.46
C ASP A 277 -17.03 -18.51 3.94
N THR A 278 -16.65 -19.52 4.70
CA THR A 278 -15.53 -20.42 4.38
C THR A 278 -15.69 -21.11 3.02
N ASN A 279 -16.90 -21.51 2.62
CA ASN A 279 -17.14 -22.11 1.31
C ASN A 279 -17.05 -21.06 0.21
N ALA A 280 -17.58 -19.85 0.43
CA ALA A 280 -17.42 -18.74 -0.51
C ALA A 280 -15.94 -18.41 -0.74
N ARG A 281 -15.11 -18.35 0.32
CA ARG A 281 -13.65 -18.13 0.20
C ARG A 281 -12.99 -19.19 -0.68
N ARG A 282 -13.30 -20.47 -0.44
CA ARG A 282 -12.74 -21.59 -1.21
C ARG A 282 -13.14 -21.53 -2.68
N GLU A 283 -14.41 -21.25 -2.96
CA GLU A 283 -14.91 -21.19 -4.34
C GLU A 283 -14.36 -19.97 -5.09
N ILE A 284 -14.33 -18.79 -4.46
CA ILE A 284 -13.71 -17.59 -5.03
C ILE A 284 -12.24 -17.86 -5.36
N LEU A 285 -11.49 -18.42 -4.41
CA LEU A 285 -10.07 -18.71 -4.62
C LEU A 285 -9.85 -19.69 -5.78
N LYS A 286 -10.68 -20.73 -5.88
CA LYS A 286 -10.65 -21.68 -6.99
C LYS A 286 -10.90 -20.99 -8.33
N ARG A 287 -11.93 -20.15 -8.44
CA ARG A 287 -12.25 -19.44 -9.68
C ARG A 287 -11.19 -18.41 -10.06
N LEU A 288 -10.62 -17.70 -9.08
CA LEU A 288 -9.50 -16.79 -9.31
C LEU A 288 -8.29 -17.55 -9.88
N PHE A 289 -7.96 -18.74 -9.38
CA PHE A 289 -6.87 -19.55 -9.94
C PHE A 289 -7.12 -19.97 -11.39
N VAL A 290 -8.36 -20.39 -11.71
CA VAL A 290 -8.73 -20.73 -13.09
C VAL A 290 -8.58 -19.50 -13.98
N LEU A 291 -9.17 -18.36 -13.58
CA LEU A 291 -9.14 -17.12 -14.36
C LEU A 291 -7.72 -16.59 -14.56
N ASN A 292 -6.87 -16.66 -13.54
CA ASN A 292 -5.47 -16.26 -13.63
C ASN A 292 -4.71 -17.13 -14.65
N ASN A 293 -4.88 -18.46 -14.61
CA ASN A 293 -4.25 -19.37 -15.57
C ASN A 293 -4.74 -19.14 -17.01
N GLU A 294 -6.04 -18.90 -17.19
CA GLU A 294 -6.63 -18.58 -18.49
C GLU A 294 -6.03 -17.29 -19.08
N ARG A 295 -5.99 -16.21 -18.28
CA ARG A 295 -5.42 -14.93 -18.71
C ARG A 295 -3.92 -15.02 -19.01
N HIS A 296 -3.17 -15.72 -18.17
CA HIS A 296 -1.75 -15.96 -18.42
C HIS A 296 -1.51 -16.70 -19.74
N SER A 297 -2.33 -17.71 -20.04
CA SER A 297 -2.24 -18.45 -21.31
C SER A 297 -2.51 -17.56 -22.53
N ILE A 298 -3.46 -16.62 -22.39
CA ILE A 298 -3.77 -15.62 -23.41
C ILE A 298 -2.60 -14.64 -23.58
N GLU A 299 -2.04 -14.12 -22.48
CA GLU A 299 -0.89 -13.20 -22.50
C GLU A 299 0.32 -13.83 -23.17
N VAL A 300 0.69 -15.05 -22.80
CA VAL A 300 1.80 -15.79 -23.44
C VAL A 300 1.54 -15.98 -24.94
N SER A 301 0.31 -16.33 -25.33
CA SER A 301 -0.06 -16.49 -26.73
C SER A 301 -0.01 -15.15 -27.49
N ALA A 302 -0.45 -14.06 -26.84
CA ALA A 302 -0.41 -12.72 -27.39
C ALA A 302 1.01 -12.22 -27.54
N GLU A 303 1.89 -12.39 -26.54
CA GLU A 303 3.32 -12.05 -26.59
C GLU A 303 4.04 -12.81 -27.70
N ILE A 304 3.74 -14.09 -27.90
CA ILE A 304 4.24 -14.88 -29.05
C ILE A 304 3.78 -14.26 -30.38
N THR A 305 2.58 -13.66 -30.42
CA THR A 305 2.00 -13.02 -31.61
C THR A 305 2.53 -11.59 -31.83
N THR A 306 2.69 -10.77 -30.79
CA THR A 306 3.23 -9.40 -30.84
C THR A 306 4.76 -9.35 -30.86
N ALA A 307 5.48 -10.42 -30.51
CA ALA A 307 6.89 -10.58 -30.89
C ALA A 307 7.10 -10.52 -32.42
N GLY A 308 6.02 -10.65 -33.22
CA GLY A 308 6.00 -10.33 -34.65
C GLY A 308 5.56 -8.90 -35.03
N LYS A 309 4.96 -8.10 -34.11
CA LYS A 309 4.53 -6.69 -34.30
C LYS A 309 4.43 -5.95 -32.94
N THR A 310 5.34 -5.02 -32.67
CA THR A 310 5.41 -4.21 -31.45
C THR A 310 4.48 -2.98 -31.50
N ILE A 311 3.53 -2.82 -30.55
CA ILE A 311 3.10 -1.51 -29.95
C ILE A 311 2.42 -1.80 -28.59
N TYR A 312 2.84 -1.14 -27.50
CA TYR A 312 2.01 -0.95 -26.30
C TYR A 312 1.58 0.51 -26.21
N LYS A 313 0.27 0.74 -26.05
CA LYS A 313 -0.34 2.06 -25.88
C LYS A 313 -0.70 2.24 -24.39
N LEU A 314 -0.06 3.19 -23.73
CA LEU A 314 -0.42 3.63 -22.38
C LEU A 314 -1.81 4.30 -22.46
N SER A 315 -2.77 3.81 -21.67
CA SER A 315 -4.10 4.40 -21.55
C SER A 315 -4.02 5.80 -20.92
N GLU A 316 -4.78 6.72 -21.49
CA GLU A 316 -4.75 8.16 -21.24
C GLU A 316 -4.97 8.55 -19.76
N SER A 317 -4.38 9.71 -19.42
CA SER A 317 -4.40 10.36 -18.12
C SER A 317 -5.74 11.03 -17.83
N ILE A 318 -6.51 10.47 -16.91
CA ILE A 318 -7.64 11.15 -16.24
C ILE A 318 -7.17 11.50 -14.82
N ASN A 319 -7.42 12.75 -14.45
CA ASN A 319 -7.00 13.42 -13.23
C ASN A 319 -7.96 13.06 -12.08
N LEU A 320 -7.47 12.57 -10.94
CA LEU A 320 -8.34 12.07 -9.87
C LEU A 320 -8.89 13.16 -8.94
N PHE A 321 -8.32 14.37 -8.91
CA PHE A 321 -8.84 15.46 -8.08
C PHE A 321 -8.49 16.82 -8.69
N SER A 322 -9.46 17.48 -9.33
CA SER A 322 -9.47 18.94 -9.40
C SER A 322 -10.07 19.45 -8.09
N ASP A 323 -9.33 20.27 -7.34
CA ASP A 323 -9.86 20.96 -6.16
C ASP A 323 -11.17 21.69 -6.52
N PRO A 324 -12.27 21.49 -5.77
CA PRO A 324 -13.46 22.27 -5.96
C PRO A 324 -13.35 23.54 -5.11
N LEU A 325 -12.43 24.46 -5.42
CA LEU A 325 -12.39 25.81 -4.83
C LEU A 325 -11.47 26.71 -5.66
N ASP A 326 -12.00 27.20 -6.79
CA ASP A 326 -11.63 28.49 -7.37
C ASP A 326 -12.82 29.00 -8.20
N SER A 327 -13.75 29.64 -7.49
CA SER A 327 -14.68 30.63 -8.02
C SER A 327 -15.02 31.64 -6.94
#